data_AF-A0A918GZJ0-F1
#
_entry.id   AF-A0A918GZJ0-F1
#
_cell.length_a   1.000
_cell.length_b   1.000
_cell.length_c   1.000
_cell.angle_alpha   90.00
_cell.angle_beta   90.00
_cell.angle_gamma   90.00
#
_symmetry.space_group_name_H-M   'P 1'
#
loop_
_entity.id
_entity.type
_entity.pdbx_description
1 polymer ?
#
loop_
_entity_poly.entity_id
_entity_poly.type
_entity_poly.pdbx_seq_one_letter_code
_entity_poly.pdbx_strand_id
1 'polypeptide(L)'
;MVDVGAVITPPGQYTHCVDREDYTGGPKDLLDAGLPAILEFGLCQYLMGGKLVCLGGDRCAIGVVAGLEAVGAGKKGLNAIDNDFSFNVLLAPYQVQDFAVYGPPAPAYPRVVDPRPVYDDAVRHGPLGWLMADTPNSPPLPPPVDQAGSVMQDPLTQGSAAWPVDGYGVMWKFEGGTLVPDPETHPEKLNGDNLHKLYDDPGLGSGGYPPAAGEWLPLPVMHCECEGSRIFFVCQAMKPFLDLLQLKPPGGGPSPGAVCRAVAKRLPWPVNKVVKAVCSILEDIIAIPMALALAPWIAAAFAAAWEAAQAFDDLFVTGPVAKQIQVGDVVIVHGRWVWDAGHSGQTELHPVKTILKLQTSSGELPSEIRPPGPYDPRDQHSIPPAERAEIEATHERWCRLVSQAPPPPDPRHPQGLSAPQLAAMGPEALTVWGAQHQPEHSWTIHPLIDGCHDEP
;
A
#
# COMPACT_ATOMS: atom_id res chain seq x y z
N MET A 1 -26.83 -11.78 9.50
CA MET A 1 -26.34 -10.78 8.54
C MET A 1 -25.94 -9.60 9.36
N VAL A 2 -24.65 -9.26 9.31
CA VAL A 2 -24.09 -8.08 9.95
C VAL A 2 -24.59 -6.83 9.24
N ASP A 3 -24.98 -5.81 10.01
CA ASP A 3 -25.35 -4.52 9.48
C ASP A 3 -24.12 -3.82 8.89
N VAL A 4 -24.32 -3.08 7.81
CA VAL A 4 -23.22 -2.36 7.14
C VAL A 4 -23.24 -0.88 7.43
N GLY A 5 -22.04 -0.31 7.54
CA GLY A 5 -21.80 1.09 7.84
C GLY A 5 -21.46 1.86 6.58
N ALA A 6 -20.64 2.90 6.75
CA ALA A 6 -20.22 3.75 5.65
C ALA A 6 -19.44 2.97 4.58
N VAL A 7 -19.76 3.26 3.31
CA VAL A 7 -18.90 2.96 2.17
C VAL A 7 -18.03 4.18 1.93
N ILE A 8 -16.72 4.00 2.06
CA ILE A 8 -15.72 5.03 1.85
C ILE A 8 -15.03 4.72 0.54
N THR A 9 -14.92 5.70 -0.35
CA THR A 9 -14.10 5.54 -1.54
C THR A 9 -12.97 6.56 -1.57
N PRO A 10 -11.71 6.13 -1.40
CA PRO A 10 -10.56 6.96 -1.66
C PRO A 10 -10.56 7.42 -3.13
N PRO A 11 -10.47 8.74 -3.39
CA PRO A 11 -10.46 9.26 -4.76
C PRO A 11 -9.08 9.14 -5.43
N GLY A 12 -8.01 8.94 -4.66
CA GLY A 12 -6.66 8.73 -5.19
C GLY A 12 -6.49 7.33 -5.76
N GLN A 13 -6.33 7.25 -7.08
CA GLN A 13 -6.04 6.03 -7.84
C GLN A 13 -5.17 6.41 -9.05
N TYR A 14 -4.02 7.02 -8.77
CA TYR A 14 -3.09 7.53 -9.77
C TYR A 14 -1.94 6.54 -10.05
N THR A 15 -1.54 5.71 -9.07
CA THR A 15 -0.52 4.69 -9.26
C THR A 15 -1.05 3.53 -10.11
N HIS A 16 -0.15 2.94 -10.88
CA HIS A 16 -0.37 1.68 -11.58
C HIS A 16 0.76 0.71 -11.28
N CYS A 17 0.43 -0.57 -11.28
CA CYS A 17 1.41 -1.63 -11.14
C CYS A 17 1.90 -2.09 -12.52
N VAL A 18 3.15 -2.54 -12.57
CA VAL A 18 3.74 -3.18 -13.73
C VAL A 18 3.57 -4.69 -13.66
N ASP A 19 3.61 -5.33 -14.81
CA ASP A 19 3.73 -6.78 -14.85
C ASP A 19 5.07 -7.21 -14.25
N ARG A 20 5.08 -8.39 -13.64
CA ARG A 20 6.23 -8.94 -12.92
C ARG A 20 7.49 -9.06 -13.78
N GLU A 21 7.32 -9.32 -15.07
CA GLU A 21 8.41 -9.41 -16.05
C GLU A 21 8.98 -8.04 -16.47
N ASP A 22 8.18 -6.98 -16.32
CA ASP A 22 8.56 -5.61 -16.66
C ASP A 22 9.18 -4.86 -15.47
N TYR A 23 9.18 -5.47 -14.28
CA TYR A 23 9.80 -4.87 -13.10
C TYR A 23 11.33 -4.85 -13.24
N THR A 24 11.91 -3.65 -13.28
CA THR A 24 13.35 -3.45 -13.48
C THR A 24 14.10 -3.06 -12.21
N GLY A 25 13.49 -3.15 -11.02
CA GLY A 25 14.12 -2.72 -9.77
C GLY A 25 14.05 -1.21 -9.51
N GLY A 26 14.46 -0.80 -8.30
CA GLY A 26 14.51 0.59 -7.87
C GLY A 26 15.70 1.39 -8.43
N PRO A 27 15.77 2.71 -8.15
CA PRO A 27 16.69 3.66 -8.80
C PRO A 27 18.21 3.45 -8.57
N LYS A 28 18.66 2.35 -7.95
CA LYS A 28 20.08 1.97 -7.95
C LYS A 28 20.65 1.82 -9.37
N ASP A 29 19.83 1.36 -10.32
CA ASP A 29 20.20 1.31 -11.75
C ASP A 29 20.08 2.68 -12.47
N LEU A 30 19.45 3.67 -11.83
CA LEU A 30 19.28 5.03 -12.33
C LEU A 30 20.42 5.96 -11.91
N LEU A 31 21.09 5.66 -10.78
CA LEU A 31 22.31 6.35 -10.31
C LEU A 31 23.49 6.21 -11.29
N ASP A 32 23.47 5.19 -12.13
CA ASP A 32 24.42 5.00 -13.25
C ASP A 32 24.10 5.90 -14.48
N ALA A 33 23.02 6.68 -14.43
CA ALA A 33 22.47 7.44 -15.55
C ALA A 33 22.52 8.97 -15.37
N GLY A 34 23.60 9.55 -14.83
CA GLY A 34 23.86 11.00 -14.91
C GLY A 34 22.93 11.93 -14.09
N LEU A 35 23.48 13.04 -13.58
CA LEU A 35 22.84 13.91 -12.58
C LEU A 35 21.45 14.46 -12.97
N PRO A 36 21.17 14.85 -14.23
CA PRO A 36 19.86 15.37 -14.59
C PRO A 36 18.76 14.30 -14.59
N ALA A 37 19.04 13.03 -14.93
CA ALA A 37 18.03 11.98 -14.90
C ALA A 37 17.72 11.48 -13.47
N ILE A 38 18.66 11.68 -12.54
CA ILE A 38 18.63 11.16 -11.16
C ILE A 38 17.77 12.01 -10.21
N LEU A 39 17.74 13.34 -10.38
CA LEU A 39 17.22 14.21 -9.32
C LEU A 39 15.68 14.36 -9.26
N GLU A 40 14.93 14.03 -10.32
CA GLU A 40 13.45 14.16 -10.30
C GLU A 40 12.69 13.31 -11.35
N PHE A 41 13.38 12.72 -12.33
CA PHE A 41 12.75 12.19 -13.55
C PHE A 41 12.40 10.70 -13.49
N GLY A 42 13.33 9.88 -13.00
CA GLY A 42 13.03 8.48 -12.69
C GLY A 42 12.04 8.36 -11.54
N LEU A 43 12.00 9.35 -10.65
CA LEU A 43 11.16 9.35 -9.45
C LEU A 43 9.66 9.33 -9.79
N CYS A 44 9.18 10.21 -10.67
CA CYS A 44 7.76 10.22 -11.05
C CYS A 44 7.33 8.96 -11.80
N GLN A 45 8.14 8.45 -12.73
CA GLN A 45 7.80 7.21 -13.44
C GLN A 45 7.85 5.99 -12.52
N TYR A 46 8.86 5.93 -11.65
CA TYR A 46 8.99 4.87 -10.66
C TYR A 46 7.84 4.91 -9.65
N LEU A 47 7.64 6.02 -8.96
CA LEU A 47 6.64 6.09 -7.90
C LEU A 47 5.20 5.97 -8.45
N MET A 48 4.91 6.47 -9.65
CA MET A 48 3.55 6.36 -10.23
C MET A 48 3.29 5.04 -10.95
N GLY A 49 4.33 4.30 -11.35
CA GLY A 49 4.19 3.27 -12.39
C GLY A 49 5.32 2.27 -12.53
N GLY A 50 6.24 2.21 -11.58
CA GLY A 50 7.37 1.27 -11.60
C GLY A 50 7.75 0.70 -10.23
N LYS A 51 7.19 1.27 -9.15
CA LYS A 51 7.36 0.87 -7.75
C LYS A 51 6.49 -0.34 -7.42
N LEU A 52 5.28 -0.41 -7.97
CA LEU A 52 4.29 -1.44 -7.67
C LEU A 52 4.32 -2.56 -8.73
N VAL A 53 4.27 -3.82 -8.31
CA VAL A 53 4.17 -4.98 -9.20
C VAL A 53 2.82 -5.68 -9.01
N CYS A 54 2.11 -5.98 -10.10
CA CYS A 54 0.80 -6.60 -10.02
C CYS A 54 0.88 -8.07 -9.59
N LEU A 55 0.10 -8.48 -8.57
CA LEU A 55 0.07 -9.86 -8.07
C LEU A 55 -1.18 -10.66 -8.48
N GLY A 56 -2.18 -10.01 -9.06
CA GLY A 56 -3.38 -10.69 -9.55
C GLY A 56 -4.61 -9.82 -9.68
N GLY A 57 -4.43 -8.52 -9.97
CA GLY A 57 -5.53 -7.57 -10.13
C GLY A 57 -6.08 -7.06 -8.80
N ASP A 58 -7.33 -6.61 -8.82
CA ASP A 58 -8.00 -6.17 -7.59
C ASP A 58 -8.37 -7.37 -6.71
N ARG A 59 -8.09 -7.25 -5.42
CA ARG A 59 -8.43 -8.21 -4.38
C ARG A 59 -9.18 -7.50 -3.27
N CYS A 60 -9.72 -8.29 -2.35
CA CYS A 60 -10.39 -7.76 -1.19
C CYS A 60 -9.93 -8.47 0.09
N ALA A 61 -9.75 -7.67 1.13
CA ALA A 61 -9.35 -8.08 2.47
C ALA A 61 -10.50 -7.81 3.44
N ILE A 62 -10.69 -8.69 4.41
CA ILE A 62 -11.71 -8.54 5.45
C ILE A 62 -11.06 -8.78 6.80
N GLY A 63 -11.28 -7.87 7.75
CA GLY A 63 -10.67 -8.01 9.07
C GLY A 63 -10.86 -6.80 9.97
N VAL A 64 -10.08 -6.78 11.05
CA VAL A 64 -10.08 -5.70 12.05
C VAL A 64 -8.95 -4.73 11.73
N VAL A 65 -9.21 -3.42 11.74
CA VAL A 65 -8.17 -2.40 11.67
C VAL A 65 -7.31 -2.49 12.93
N ALA A 66 -6.07 -2.96 12.79
CA ALA A 66 -5.15 -3.19 13.89
C ALA A 66 -4.13 -2.05 14.06
N GLY A 67 -3.98 -1.19 13.05
CA GLY A 67 -3.10 -0.03 13.09
C GLY A 67 -3.42 1.00 12.02
N LEU A 68 -2.97 2.23 12.23
CA LEU A 68 -3.14 3.38 11.34
C LEU A 68 -1.80 4.06 11.15
N GLU A 69 -1.50 4.48 9.93
CA GLU A 69 -0.29 5.23 9.59
C GLU A 69 -0.71 6.59 9.02
N ALA A 70 -0.46 7.63 9.82
CA ALA A 70 -0.78 8.98 9.40
C ALA A 70 0.01 9.39 8.15
N VAL A 71 -0.57 10.32 7.39
CA VAL A 71 0.06 10.88 6.18
C VAL A 71 1.49 11.33 6.44
N GLY A 72 2.41 10.78 5.66
CA GLY A 72 3.82 11.14 5.77
C GLY A 72 4.47 10.73 7.10
N ALA A 73 3.88 9.78 7.83
CA ALA A 73 4.51 9.19 9.01
C ALA A 73 5.93 8.71 8.66
N GLY A 74 6.93 9.25 9.36
CA GLY A 74 8.34 8.94 9.10
C GLY A 74 8.98 9.60 7.88
N LYS A 75 8.20 10.25 7.01
CA LYS A 75 8.70 10.88 5.78
C LYS A 75 9.10 12.34 6.06
N LYS A 76 10.28 12.75 5.56
CA LYS A 76 10.81 14.13 5.69
C LYS A 76 11.31 14.64 4.34
N GLY A 77 11.25 15.96 4.13
CA GLY A 77 11.75 16.60 2.92
C GLY A 77 11.05 16.07 1.66
N LEU A 78 11.82 15.73 0.62
CA LEU A 78 11.28 15.21 -0.64
C LEU A 78 10.59 13.86 -0.50
N ASN A 79 10.91 13.04 0.52
CA ASN A 79 10.21 11.78 0.74
C ASN A 79 8.75 11.98 1.17
N ALA A 80 8.41 13.19 1.66
CA ALA A 80 7.03 13.53 1.92
C ALA A 80 6.23 13.77 0.62
N ILE A 81 6.81 13.67 -0.58
CA ILE A 81 6.05 13.73 -1.82
C ILE A 81 5.04 12.58 -1.92
N ASP A 82 5.42 11.42 -1.40
CA ASP A 82 4.53 10.29 -1.14
C ASP A 82 3.80 10.59 0.17
N ASN A 83 2.49 10.79 0.05
CA ASN A 83 1.64 11.26 1.12
C ASN A 83 0.40 10.39 1.28
N ASP A 84 0.59 9.10 1.04
CA ASP A 84 -0.41 8.08 1.20
C ASP A 84 -0.86 8.02 2.67
N PHE A 85 -2.13 7.70 2.87
CA PHE A 85 -2.66 7.31 4.17
C PHE A 85 -2.78 5.80 4.19
N SER A 86 -2.10 5.17 5.14
CA SER A 86 -2.06 3.71 5.20
C SER A 86 -2.73 3.22 6.48
N PHE A 87 -3.33 2.04 6.40
CA PHE A 87 -3.92 1.37 7.55
C PHE A 87 -3.72 -0.13 7.42
N ASN A 88 -3.74 -0.80 8.56
CA ASN A 88 -3.31 -2.17 8.69
C ASN A 88 -4.46 -3.04 9.16
N VAL A 89 -4.80 -4.07 8.40
CA VAL A 89 -5.94 -4.95 8.67
C VAL A 89 -5.43 -6.30 9.16
N LEU A 90 -5.78 -6.67 10.39
CA LEU A 90 -5.64 -8.04 10.87
C LEU A 90 -6.74 -8.89 10.21
N LEU A 91 -6.34 -9.84 9.36
CA LEU A 91 -7.27 -10.61 8.55
C LEU A 91 -8.11 -11.59 9.38
N ALA A 92 -9.38 -11.73 8.99
CA ALA A 92 -10.28 -12.72 9.56
C ALA A 92 -9.72 -14.16 9.37
N PRO A 93 -10.02 -15.08 10.31
CA PRO A 93 -10.96 -14.95 11.43
C PRO A 93 -10.31 -14.38 12.69
N TYR A 94 -9.04 -14.00 12.66
CA TYR A 94 -8.31 -13.64 13.86
C TYR A 94 -8.71 -12.27 14.41
N GLN A 95 -8.74 -12.17 15.73
CA GLN A 95 -8.84 -10.93 16.48
C GLN A 95 -7.54 -10.68 17.24
N VAL A 96 -7.30 -9.43 17.65
CA VAL A 96 -6.10 -9.03 18.38
C VAL A 96 -5.83 -9.95 19.58
N GLN A 97 -6.86 -10.25 20.39
CA GLN A 97 -6.67 -11.03 21.62
C GLN A 97 -6.29 -12.50 21.38
N ASP A 98 -6.56 -13.06 20.20
CA ASP A 98 -6.17 -14.44 19.87
C ASP A 98 -4.64 -14.62 19.95
N PHE A 99 -3.89 -13.53 19.75
CA PHE A 99 -2.43 -13.53 19.78
C PHE A 99 -1.84 -13.36 21.18
N ALA A 100 -2.66 -13.08 22.22
CA ALA A 100 -2.14 -12.96 23.59
C ALA A 100 -1.44 -14.25 24.06
N VAL A 101 -1.77 -15.39 23.44
CA VAL A 101 -1.18 -16.70 23.69
C VAL A 101 0.34 -16.81 23.42
N TYR A 102 0.93 -15.88 22.65
CA TYR A 102 2.37 -15.83 22.43
C TYR A 102 3.13 -15.07 23.52
N GLY A 103 2.42 -14.29 24.34
CA GLY A 103 3.02 -13.53 25.43
C GLY A 103 3.20 -14.35 26.72
N PRO A 104 4.10 -13.91 27.63
CA PRO A 104 5.03 -12.80 27.48
C PRO A 104 6.23 -13.15 26.57
N PRO A 105 7.05 -12.16 26.14
CA PRO A 105 8.27 -12.41 25.38
C PRO A 105 9.21 -13.40 26.09
N ALA A 106 9.93 -14.21 25.30
CA ALA A 106 10.88 -15.17 25.82
C ALA A 106 12.05 -14.48 26.55
N PRO A 107 12.70 -15.10 27.55
CA PRO A 107 13.82 -14.49 28.28
C PRO A 107 15.00 -14.04 27.40
N ALA A 108 15.18 -14.67 26.24
CA ALA A 108 16.20 -14.29 25.26
C ALA A 108 15.90 -12.96 24.56
N TYR A 109 14.62 -12.58 24.47
CA TYR A 109 14.12 -11.35 23.84
C TYR A 109 13.11 -10.69 24.78
N PRO A 110 13.56 -10.14 25.93
CA PRO A 110 12.68 -9.76 27.04
C PRO A 110 11.73 -8.60 26.76
N ARG A 111 11.75 -8.02 25.54
CA ARG A 111 10.93 -6.87 25.16
C ARG A 111 9.93 -7.18 24.05
N VAL A 112 10.27 -8.06 23.12
CA VAL A 112 9.46 -8.29 21.90
C VAL A 112 9.34 -9.78 21.65
N VAL A 113 8.13 -10.26 21.41
CA VAL A 113 7.88 -11.63 20.92
C VAL A 113 8.51 -11.79 19.53
N ASP A 114 9.19 -12.91 19.30
CA ASP A 114 9.75 -13.23 17.97
C ASP A 114 8.62 -13.21 16.92
N PRO A 115 8.68 -12.34 15.90
CA PRO A 115 7.60 -12.20 14.92
C PRO A 115 7.45 -13.42 14.01
N ARG A 116 8.48 -14.28 13.87
CA ARG A 116 8.47 -15.42 12.94
C ARG A 116 7.35 -16.42 13.21
N PRO A 117 7.24 -17.02 14.41
CA PRO A 117 6.15 -17.94 14.69
C PRO A 117 4.78 -17.26 14.55
N VAL A 118 4.64 -16.00 14.98
CA VAL A 118 3.38 -15.25 14.87
C VAL A 118 2.96 -15.08 13.41
N TYR A 119 3.90 -14.72 12.54
CA TYR A 119 3.67 -14.58 11.11
C TYR A 119 3.38 -15.92 10.44
N ASP A 120 4.19 -16.96 10.68
CA ASP A 120 3.99 -18.27 10.05
C ASP A 120 2.61 -18.83 10.38
N ASP A 121 2.19 -18.71 11.63
CA ASP A 121 0.90 -19.18 12.12
C ASP A 121 -0.28 -18.39 11.51
N ALA A 122 -0.20 -17.07 11.45
CA ALA A 122 -1.30 -16.26 10.89
C ALA A 122 -1.34 -16.25 9.35
N VAL A 123 -0.17 -16.17 8.70
CA VAL A 123 -0.04 -15.96 7.25
C VAL A 123 -0.04 -17.28 6.49
N ARG A 124 0.66 -18.32 6.97
CA ARG A 124 0.71 -19.60 6.26
C ARG A 124 -0.46 -20.51 6.59
N HIS A 125 -0.97 -20.45 7.83
CA HIS A 125 -2.05 -21.32 8.27
C HIS A 125 -3.42 -20.63 8.31
N GLY A 126 -3.47 -19.30 8.33
CA GLY A 126 -4.73 -18.55 8.26
C GLY A 126 -5.47 -18.70 6.91
N PRO A 127 -6.81 -18.66 6.89
CA PRO A 127 -7.60 -18.86 5.66
C PRO A 127 -7.43 -17.72 4.64
N LEU A 128 -7.17 -16.50 5.12
CA LEU A 128 -6.95 -15.33 4.26
C LEU A 128 -5.47 -14.91 4.20
N GLY A 129 -4.58 -15.68 4.83
CA GLY A 129 -3.16 -15.33 4.96
C GLY A 129 -2.44 -15.23 3.61
N TRP A 130 -2.93 -15.89 2.56
CA TRP A 130 -2.40 -15.79 1.20
C TRP A 130 -2.38 -14.35 0.63
N LEU A 131 -3.19 -13.43 1.15
CA LEU A 131 -3.15 -12.02 0.76
C LEU A 131 -1.88 -11.30 1.23
N MET A 132 -1.25 -11.80 2.30
CA MET A 132 -0.07 -11.22 2.95
C MET A 132 1.24 -11.93 2.53
N ALA A 133 1.18 -12.78 1.50
CA ALA A 133 2.33 -13.53 0.99
C ALA A 133 2.40 -13.41 -0.53
N ASP A 134 3.61 -13.21 -1.06
CA ASP A 134 3.82 -13.34 -2.50
C ASP A 134 3.62 -14.80 -2.91
N THR A 135 2.63 -15.03 -3.77
CA THR A 135 2.40 -16.37 -4.32
C THR A 135 3.59 -16.83 -5.15
N PRO A 136 3.93 -18.13 -5.16
CA PRO A 136 5.07 -18.66 -5.91
C PRO A 136 4.78 -18.68 -7.42
N ASN A 137 4.76 -17.52 -8.06
CA ASN A 137 4.75 -17.39 -9.51
C ASN A 137 6.19 -17.13 -10.01
N SER A 138 6.58 -17.84 -11.06
CA SER A 138 7.91 -17.66 -11.69
C SER A 138 7.91 -16.45 -12.63
N PRO A 139 8.92 -15.55 -12.57
CA PRO A 139 10.08 -15.55 -11.68
C PRO A 139 9.79 -14.91 -10.30
N PRO A 140 10.43 -15.37 -9.20
CA PRO A 140 10.25 -14.78 -7.87
C PRO A 140 10.67 -13.30 -7.86
N LEU A 141 9.95 -12.48 -7.08
CA LEU A 141 10.28 -11.06 -6.91
C LEU A 141 11.53 -10.98 -6.03
N PRO A 142 12.31 -9.89 -6.11
CA PRO A 142 13.44 -9.70 -5.22
C PRO A 142 12.99 -9.81 -3.76
N PRO A 143 13.80 -10.44 -2.88
CA PRO A 143 13.48 -10.47 -1.48
C PRO A 143 13.45 -9.04 -0.93
N PRO A 144 12.68 -8.80 0.14
CA PRO A 144 12.56 -7.47 0.68
C PRO A 144 13.90 -6.93 1.17
N VAL A 145 14.20 -5.66 0.88
CA VAL A 145 15.44 -4.97 1.31
C VAL A 145 15.10 -3.86 2.30
N ASP A 146 15.98 -3.57 3.24
CA ASP A 146 15.78 -2.42 4.13
C ASP A 146 15.73 -1.10 3.33
N GLN A 147 15.26 0.00 3.96
CA GLN A 147 15.22 1.32 3.33
C GLN A 147 16.63 1.87 2.96
N ALA A 148 17.71 1.26 3.49
CA ALA A 148 19.08 1.55 3.08
C ALA A 148 19.49 0.81 1.79
N GLY A 149 18.60 -0.02 1.24
CA GLY A 149 18.80 -0.81 0.04
C GLY A 149 19.87 -1.89 0.21
N SER A 150 20.20 -2.25 1.45
CA SER A 150 21.14 -3.31 1.75
C SER A 150 20.39 -4.63 1.63
N VAL A 151 20.75 -5.45 0.64
CA VAL A 151 20.52 -6.89 0.75
C VAL A 151 21.29 -7.29 2.02
N MET A 152 20.62 -7.77 3.07
CA MET A 152 21.33 -8.27 4.26
C MET A 152 22.26 -9.41 3.79
N GLN A 153 23.53 -9.08 3.56
CA GLN A 153 24.55 -10.00 3.05
C GLN A 153 25.21 -10.81 4.17
N ASP A 154 24.83 -10.60 5.43
CA ASP A 154 25.51 -11.23 6.54
C ASP A 154 24.81 -12.55 6.93
N PRO A 155 25.49 -13.71 6.83
CA PRO A 155 24.99 -14.93 7.39
C PRO A 155 25.03 -14.82 8.92
N LEU A 156 23.86 -14.58 9.52
CA LEU A 156 23.45 -15.12 10.82
C LEU A 156 24.44 -14.85 11.97
N THR A 157 24.29 -13.73 12.67
CA THR A 157 24.68 -13.69 14.08
C THR A 157 23.48 -14.06 14.94
N GLN A 158 23.63 -15.06 15.79
CA GLN A 158 22.60 -15.58 16.69
C GLN A 158 21.94 -14.42 17.47
N GLY A 159 20.67 -14.13 17.20
CA GLY A 159 19.99 -12.89 17.59
C GLY A 159 19.45 -12.06 16.41
N SER A 160 19.92 -12.35 15.19
CA SER A 160 19.37 -11.85 13.92
C SER A 160 18.37 -12.85 13.35
N ALA A 161 17.22 -12.36 12.88
CA ALA A 161 16.26 -13.17 12.15
C ALA A 161 16.95 -13.73 10.90
N ALA A 162 17.00 -15.07 10.79
CA ALA A 162 17.36 -15.75 9.56
C ALA A 162 16.31 -15.40 8.51
N TRP A 163 16.60 -14.38 7.69
CA TRP A 163 15.69 -13.64 6.82
C TRP A 163 14.69 -12.75 7.58
N PRO A 164 14.46 -11.49 7.14
CA PRO A 164 13.37 -10.70 7.70
C PRO A 164 12.08 -11.49 7.55
N VAL A 165 11.19 -11.41 8.54
CA VAL A 165 9.82 -11.86 8.34
C VAL A 165 9.24 -10.97 7.24
N ASP A 166 8.97 -11.57 6.08
CA ASP A 166 8.45 -10.87 4.91
C ASP A 166 7.00 -10.46 5.17
N GLY A 167 6.78 -9.28 5.74
CA GLY A 167 5.44 -8.74 5.90
C GLY A 167 5.38 -7.46 6.73
N TYR A 168 4.20 -6.86 6.71
CA TYR A 168 3.85 -5.75 7.59
C TYR A 168 3.37 -6.24 8.94
N GLY A 169 3.67 -5.45 9.95
CA GLY A 169 3.27 -5.71 11.32
C GLY A 169 2.79 -4.46 12.03
N VAL A 170 2.00 -4.64 13.08
CA VAL A 170 1.67 -3.58 14.06
C VAL A 170 2.04 -4.05 15.45
N MET A 171 2.67 -3.19 16.24
CA MET A 171 3.08 -3.51 17.61
C MET A 171 1.93 -3.30 18.60
N TRP A 172 1.65 -4.33 19.39
CA TRP A 172 0.68 -4.30 20.48
C TRP A 172 1.37 -4.59 21.81
N LYS A 173 0.91 -3.92 22.88
CA LYS A 173 1.51 -4.08 24.21
C LYS A 173 0.89 -5.27 24.91
N PHE A 174 1.72 -6.14 25.47
CA PHE A 174 1.27 -7.26 26.29
C PHE A 174 1.22 -6.83 27.76
N GLU A 175 0.02 -6.81 28.33
CA GLU A 175 -0.22 -6.44 29.73
C GLU A 175 -1.19 -7.40 30.39
N GLY A 176 -0.75 -8.04 31.48
CA GLY A 176 -1.64 -8.87 32.31
C GLY A 176 -2.31 -10.03 31.58
N GLY A 177 -1.68 -10.58 30.53
CA GLY A 177 -2.27 -11.64 29.70
C GLY A 177 -3.19 -11.15 28.59
N THR A 178 -3.24 -9.84 28.34
CA THR A 178 -4.04 -9.22 27.28
C THR A 178 -3.19 -8.37 26.37
N LEU A 179 -3.64 -8.18 25.13
CA LEU A 179 -3.03 -7.24 24.20
C LEU A 179 -3.80 -5.92 24.22
N VAL A 180 -3.12 -4.84 24.54
CA VAL A 180 -3.71 -3.50 24.59
C VAL A 180 -3.03 -2.60 23.55
N PRO A 181 -3.77 -1.64 22.96
CA PRO A 181 -3.13 -0.60 22.16
C PRO A 181 -2.14 0.15 23.06
N ASP A 182 -1.04 0.66 22.49
CA ASP A 182 -0.05 1.42 23.26
C ASP A 182 -0.74 2.54 24.06
N PRO A 183 -0.62 2.57 25.40
CA PRO A 183 -1.26 3.61 26.22
C PRO A 183 -0.54 4.96 26.18
N GLU A 184 0.73 5.02 25.78
CA GLU A 184 1.52 6.27 25.72
C GLU A 184 1.44 6.96 24.35
N THR A 185 1.08 6.21 23.31
CA THR A 185 0.77 6.74 21.99
C THR A 185 -0.67 6.39 21.68
N HIS A 186 -1.55 7.39 21.70
CA HIS A 186 -2.97 7.24 21.40
C HIS A 186 -3.26 6.25 20.24
N PRO A 187 -4.42 5.57 20.19
CA PRO A 187 -4.75 4.59 19.15
C PRO A 187 -4.54 5.08 17.70
N GLU A 188 -4.58 6.39 17.44
CA GLU A 188 -4.18 7.02 16.18
C GLU A 188 -2.67 6.96 15.81
N LYS A 189 -1.82 6.33 16.64
CA LYS A 189 -0.36 6.21 16.47
C LYS A 189 0.14 4.77 16.45
N LEU A 190 -0.76 3.78 16.40
CA LEU A 190 -0.41 2.39 16.12
C LEU A 190 0.04 2.26 14.65
N ASN A 191 1.18 2.85 14.34
CA ASN A 191 1.79 2.81 13.04
C ASN A 191 2.28 1.37 12.79
N GLY A 192 1.94 0.84 11.62
CA GLY A 192 2.61 -0.35 11.13
C GLY A 192 4.01 -0.01 10.63
N ASP A 193 4.85 -1.02 10.55
CA ASP A 193 6.09 -1.01 9.79
C ASP A 193 6.41 -2.47 9.40
N ASN A 194 7.51 -2.66 8.70
CA ASN A 194 8.06 -3.98 8.44
C ASN A 194 8.26 -4.76 9.74
N LEU A 195 7.80 -6.02 9.79
CA LEU A 195 7.93 -6.88 10.98
C LEU A 195 9.37 -7.01 11.48
N HIS A 196 10.34 -7.06 10.57
CA HIS A 196 11.75 -7.11 10.95
C HIS A 196 12.25 -5.78 11.55
N LYS A 197 11.77 -4.62 11.10
CA LYS A 197 12.17 -3.34 11.71
C LYS A 197 11.61 -3.18 13.11
N LEU A 198 10.36 -3.61 13.31
CA LEU A 198 9.74 -3.67 14.63
C LEU A 198 10.51 -4.57 15.61
N TYR A 199 11.35 -5.48 15.09
CA TYR A 199 12.15 -6.41 15.86
C TYR A 199 13.63 -5.99 16.00
N ASP A 200 14.27 -5.55 14.92
CA ASP A 200 15.73 -5.34 14.83
C ASP A 200 16.20 -3.94 15.27
N ASP A 201 15.39 -2.89 15.13
CA ASP A 201 15.84 -1.51 15.35
C ASP A 201 14.90 -0.66 16.24
N PRO A 202 15.10 -0.68 17.56
CA PRO A 202 14.35 0.18 18.49
C PRO A 202 14.66 1.69 18.38
N GLY A 203 15.53 2.13 17.46
CA GLY A 203 16.14 3.46 17.46
C GLY A 203 16.08 4.27 16.15
N LEU A 204 15.77 3.68 15.00
CA LEU A 204 15.68 4.44 13.73
C LEU A 204 14.23 4.84 13.41
N GLY A 205 13.98 6.15 13.48
CA GLY A 205 12.65 6.77 13.46
C GLY A 205 11.78 6.39 12.27
N SER A 206 10.51 6.07 12.55
CA SER A 206 9.44 7.06 12.66
C SER A 206 8.63 7.00 13.97
N GLY A 207 9.22 6.58 15.09
CA GLY A 207 8.50 6.61 16.36
C GLY A 207 9.17 6.01 17.60
N GLY A 208 10.31 5.32 17.49
CA GLY A 208 10.94 4.66 18.64
C GLY A 208 10.17 3.43 19.12
N TYR A 209 9.83 2.52 18.18
CA TYR A 209 9.19 1.24 18.46
C TYR A 209 10.21 0.09 18.41
N PRO A 210 10.09 -0.95 19.27
CA PRO A 210 9.21 -0.99 20.44
C PRO A 210 9.58 0.11 21.45
N PRO A 211 8.61 0.70 22.16
CA PRO A 211 8.89 1.62 23.23
C PRO A 211 9.90 1.03 24.23
N ALA A 212 10.71 1.91 24.83
CA ALA A 212 11.83 1.48 25.67
C ALA A 212 11.41 0.63 26.89
N ALA A 213 10.14 0.69 27.29
CA ALA A 213 9.56 -0.06 28.39
C ALA A 213 8.37 -0.93 27.92
N GLY A 214 8.16 -2.04 28.62
CA GLY A 214 7.04 -2.95 28.38
C GLY A 214 7.42 -4.20 27.57
N GLU A 215 6.44 -5.09 27.48
CA GLU A 215 6.47 -6.32 26.69
C GLU A 215 5.58 -6.12 25.48
N TRP A 216 6.07 -6.49 24.30
CA TRP A 216 5.44 -6.17 23.03
C TRP A 216 5.30 -7.38 22.13
N LEU A 217 4.24 -7.37 21.32
CA LEU A 217 3.92 -8.42 20.39
C LEU A 217 3.63 -7.80 19.01
N PRO A 218 4.36 -8.20 17.96
CA PRO A 218 4.08 -7.79 16.59
C PRO A 218 2.95 -8.64 15.99
N LEU A 219 1.88 -8.00 15.55
CA LEU A 219 0.78 -8.66 14.83
C LEU A 219 1.01 -8.56 13.31
N PRO A 220 1.00 -9.67 12.56
CA PRO A 220 1.03 -9.63 11.10
C PRO A 220 -0.28 -9.07 10.55
N VAL A 221 -0.18 -8.19 9.56
CA VAL A 221 -1.32 -7.42 9.04
C VAL A 221 -1.25 -7.29 7.51
N MET A 222 -2.42 -7.16 6.90
CA MET A 222 -2.54 -6.73 5.51
C MET A 222 -2.44 -5.21 5.44
N HIS A 223 -1.40 -4.72 4.79
CA HIS A 223 -1.20 -3.30 4.57
C HIS A 223 -2.11 -2.78 3.45
N CYS A 224 -2.74 -1.63 3.68
CA CYS A 224 -3.70 -1.01 2.77
C CYS A 224 -3.38 0.49 2.63
N GLU A 225 -3.07 0.94 1.41
CA GLU A 225 -2.68 2.33 1.15
C GLU A 225 -3.76 3.08 0.35
N CYS A 226 -4.30 4.15 0.95
CA CYS A 226 -5.12 5.14 0.26
C CYS A 226 -4.20 6.19 -0.33
N GLU A 227 -4.09 6.20 -1.65
CA GLU A 227 -3.10 7.00 -2.36
C GLU A 227 -3.36 8.50 -2.25
N GLY A 228 -2.35 9.24 -1.79
CA GLY A 228 -2.32 10.69 -1.72
C GLY A 228 -2.12 11.35 -3.10
N SER A 229 -2.65 12.56 -3.26
CA SER A 229 -2.59 13.27 -4.55
C SER A 229 -1.27 13.99 -4.81
N ARG A 230 -0.42 14.18 -3.80
CA ARG A 230 0.75 15.06 -3.88
C ARG A 230 1.72 14.65 -4.97
N ILE A 231 2.00 13.37 -5.06
CA ILE A 231 2.88 12.87 -6.08
C ILE A 231 2.34 13.11 -7.49
N PHE A 232 1.04 12.86 -7.69
CA PHE A 232 0.39 13.07 -8.98
C PHE A 232 0.46 14.55 -9.39
N PHE A 233 0.07 15.47 -8.49
CA PHE A 233 0.04 16.91 -8.77
C PHE A 233 1.44 17.45 -9.05
N VAL A 234 2.44 17.07 -8.24
CA VAL A 234 3.83 17.48 -8.46
C VAL A 234 4.35 16.95 -9.79
N CYS A 235 4.16 15.67 -10.09
CA CYS A 235 4.60 15.08 -11.35
C CYS A 235 3.91 15.72 -12.57
N GLN A 236 2.62 16.06 -12.46
CA GLN A 236 1.89 16.75 -13.51
C GLN A 236 2.42 18.19 -13.73
N ALA A 237 2.67 18.93 -12.66
CA ALA A 237 3.20 20.30 -12.73
C ALA A 237 4.64 20.34 -13.26
N MET A 238 5.43 19.30 -12.98
CA MET A 238 6.81 19.20 -13.44
C MET A 238 6.91 18.78 -14.90
N LYS A 239 5.96 17.98 -15.42
CA LYS A 239 5.98 17.43 -16.78
C LYS A 239 6.42 18.40 -17.90
N PRO A 240 5.92 19.65 -18.00
CA PRO A 240 6.33 20.56 -19.06
C PRO A 240 7.82 20.93 -19.01
N PHE A 241 8.34 21.13 -17.79
CA PHE A 241 9.76 21.39 -17.57
C PHE A 241 10.60 20.15 -17.85
N LEU A 242 10.11 18.97 -17.46
CA LEU A 242 10.78 17.71 -17.73
C LEU A 242 10.89 17.43 -19.23
N ASP A 243 9.81 17.66 -19.99
CA ASP A 243 9.81 17.47 -21.45
C ASP A 243 10.77 18.46 -22.13
N LEU A 244 10.84 19.71 -21.64
CA LEU A 244 11.77 20.73 -22.15
C LEU A 244 13.24 20.40 -21.87
N LEU A 245 13.56 19.95 -20.66
CA LEU A 245 14.93 19.54 -20.28
C LEU A 245 15.40 18.29 -21.04
N GLN A 246 14.47 17.46 -21.51
CA GLN A 246 14.75 16.30 -22.36
C GLN A 246 14.81 16.66 -23.86
N LEU A 247 14.71 17.94 -24.22
CA LEU A 247 14.65 18.39 -25.61
C LEU A 247 13.55 17.66 -26.41
N LYS A 248 12.45 17.28 -25.76
CA LYS A 248 11.33 16.65 -26.45
C LYS A 248 10.57 17.72 -27.24
N PRO A 249 10.19 17.42 -28.49
CA PRO A 249 9.34 18.32 -29.24
C PRO A 249 7.96 18.44 -28.56
N PRO A 250 7.31 19.63 -28.64
CA PRO A 250 5.93 19.80 -28.19
C PRO A 250 5.03 18.79 -28.91
N GLY A 251 4.24 18.00 -28.17
CA GLY A 251 3.33 17.00 -28.75
C GLY A 251 3.75 15.53 -28.56
N GLY A 252 4.87 15.25 -27.88
CA GLY A 252 5.23 13.92 -27.42
C GLY A 252 6.05 13.11 -28.43
N GLY A 253 7.23 12.65 -28.00
CA GLY A 253 8.15 11.82 -28.75
C GLY A 253 9.34 11.40 -27.89
N PRO A 254 10.13 10.39 -28.29
CA PRO A 254 11.33 9.99 -27.55
C PRO A 254 12.36 11.13 -27.58
N SER A 255 13.03 11.39 -26.45
CA SER A 255 14.11 12.39 -26.40
C SER A 255 15.25 11.99 -27.34
N PRO A 256 16.05 12.95 -27.84
CA PRO A 256 17.26 12.64 -28.59
C PRO A 256 18.16 11.61 -27.90
N GLY A 257 18.33 11.68 -26.57
CA GLY A 257 19.09 10.66 -25.82
C GLY A 257 18.35 9.34 -25.61
N ALA A 258 17.02 9.31 -25.55
CA ALA A 258 16.25 8.05 -25.53
C ALA A 258 16.42 7.29 -26.86
N VAL A 259 16.37 8.00 -27.99
CA VAL A 259 16.69 7.44 -29.32
C VAL A 259 18.15 6.98 -29.37
N CYS A 260 19.09 7.79 -28.86
CA CYS A 260 20.52 7.46 -28.79
C CYS A 260 20.79 6.21 -27.93
N ARG A 261 20.13 6.06 -26.76
CA ARG A 261 20.23 4.89 -25.87
C ARG A 261 19.60 3.64 -26.49
N ALA A 262 18.47 3.77 -27.18
CA ALA A 262 17.86 2.68 -27.93
C ALA A 262 18.77 2.17 -29.06
N VAL A 263 19.46 3.08 -29.75
CA VAL A 263 20.49 2.73 -30.75
C VAL A 263 21.70 2.08 -30.07
N ALA A 264 22.14 2.58 -28.91
CA ALA A 264 23.26 2.02 -28.16
C ALA A 264 23.01 0.58 -27.65
N LYS A 265 21.74 0.22 -27.33
CA LYS A 265 21.36 -1.15 -26.97
C LYS A 265 21.59 -2.17 -28.11
N ARG A 266 21.65 -1.71 -29.37
CA ARG A 266 21.91 -2.56 -30.54
C ARG A 266 23.40 -2.75 -30.85
N LEU A 267 24.29 -2.12 -30.07
CA LEU A 267 25.73 -2.19 -30.28
C LEU A 267 26.38 -3.28 -29.40
N PRO A 268 27.44 -3.94 -29.88
CA PRO A 268 28.19 -4.92 -29.08
C PRO A 268 28.94 -4.23 -27.93
N TRP A 269 29.18 -4.98 -26.86
CA TRP A 269 30.07 -4.56 -25.79
C TRP A 269 31.53 -4.47 -26.30
N PRO A 270 32.33 -3.46 -25.92
CA PRO A 270 32.07 -2.37 -24.97
C PRO A 270 31.56 -1.08 -25.61
N VAL A 271 31.34 -1.06 -26.93
CA VAL A 271 30.93 0.14 -27.70
C VAL A 271 29.59 0.69 -27.19
N ASN A 272 28.68 -0.19 -26.79
CA ASN A 272 27.40 0.20 -26.18
C ASN A 272 27.56 1.05 -24.90
N LYS A 273 28.60 0.83 -24.08
CA LYS A 273 28.87 1.58 -22.85
C LYS A 273 29.41 2.98 -23.17
N VAL A 274 30.34 3.08 -24.12
CA VAL A 274 30.90 4.35 -24.57
C VAL A 274 29.83 5.24 -25.21
N VAL A 275 29.01 4.67 -26.09
CA VAL A 275 27.93 5.43 -26.75
C VAL A 275 26.88 5.87 -25.73
N LYS A 276 26.49 5.03 -24.76
CA LYS A 276 25.59 5.45 -23.66
C LYS A 276 26.15 6.63 -22.85
N ALA A 277 27.45 6.61 -22.54
CA ALA A 277 28.10 7.69 -21.79
C ALA A 277 28.11 9.01 -22.58
N VAL A 278 28.41 8.96 -23.89
CA VAL A 278 28.39 10.15 -24.76
C VAL A 278 26.98 10.71 -24.93
N CYS A 279 25.96 9.84 -25.06
CA CYS A 279 24.55 10.28 -25.14
C CYS A 279 24.13 11.03 -23.86
N SER A 280 24.65 10.65 -22.68
CA SER A 280 24.35 11.32 -21.41
C SER A 280 25.02 12.70 -21.32
N ILE A 281 26.29 12.80 -21.72
CA ILE A 281 27.07 14.05 -21.63
C ILE A 281 26.44 15.19 -22.46
N LEU A 282 25.88 14.88 -23.64
CA LEU A 282 25.24 15.87 -24.50
C LEU A 282 23.90 16.37 -23.94
N GLU A 283 23.14 15.51 -23.25
CA GLU A 283 21.92 15.93 -22.54
C GLU A 283 22.29 16.85 -21.36
N ASP A 284 23.36 16.55 -20.63
CA ASP A 284 23.79 17.29 -19.44
C ASP A 284 24.28 18.72 -19.75
N ILE A 285 25.02 18.93 -20.84
CA ILE A 285 25.58 20.25 -21.22
C ILE A 285 24.48 21.28 -21.51
N ILE A 286 23.35 20.85 -22.08
CA ILE A 286 22.22 21.74 -22.43
C ILE A 286 21.21 21.81 -21.29
N ALA A 287 20.92 20.68 -20.64
CA ALA A 287 19.93 20.61 -19.57
C ALA A 287 20.35 21.41 -18.33
N ILE A 288 21.63 21.43 -17.95
CA ILE A 288 22.09 22.11 -16.72
C ILE A 288 21.88 23.64 -16.79
N PRO A 289 22.34 24.36 -17.84
CA PRO A 289 22.09 25.80 -17.95
C PRO A 289 20.59 26.13 -18.05
N MET A 290 19.81 25.31 -18.75
CA MET A 290 18.36 25.50 -18.86
C MET A 290 17.66 25.28 -17.51
N ALA A 291 18.02 24.24 -16.75
CA ALA A 291 17.49 23.97 -15.43
C ALA A 291 17.82 25.12 -14.46
N LEU A 292 19.04 25.65 -14.49
CA LEU A 292 19.44 26.82 -13.69
C LEU A 292 18.63 28.07 -14.08
N ALA A 293 18.41 28.31 -15.37
CA ALA A 293 17.61 29.44 -15.84
C ALA A 293 16.13 29.30 -15.46
N LEU A 294 15.59 28.08 -15.44
CA LEU A 294 14.18 27.80 -15.14
C LEU A 294 13.92 27.53 -13.65
N ALA A 295 14.96 27.44 -12.82
CA ALA A 295 14.85 27.06 -11.41
C ALA A 295 13.78 27.84 -10.62
N PRO A 296 13.64 29.18 -10.77
CA PRO A 296 12.57 29.92 -10.09
C PRO A 296 11.16 29.46 -10.49
N TRP A 297 10.95 29.14 -11.77
CA TRP A 297 9.65 28.69 -12.28
C TRP A 297 9.35 27.24 -11.90
N ILE A 298 10.38 26.38 -11.91
CA ILE A 298 10.29 25.00 -11.43
C ILE A 298 9.91 25.00 -9.95
N ALA A 299 10.61 25.77 -9.12
CA ALA A 299 10.31 25.88 -7.70
C ALA A 299 8.90 26.42 -7.42
N ALA A 300 8.46 27.44 -8.18
CA ALA A 300 7.10 27.98 -8.05
C ALA A 300 6.03 26.95 -8.46
N ALA A 301 6.23 26.21 -9.55
CA ALA A 301 5.30 25.18 -10.00
C ALA A 301 5.23 24.00 -9.01
N PHE A 302 6.39 23.57 -8.48
CA PHE A 302 6.45 22.55 -7.43
C PHE A 302 5.68 22.99 -6.18
N ALA A 303 5.94 24.19 -5.67
CA ALA A 303 5.29 24.71 -4.47
C ALA A 303 3.76 24.86 -4.65
N ALA A 304 3.32 25.36 -5.81
CA ALA A 304 1.89 25.47 -6.11
C ALA A 304 1.21 24.09 -6.19
N ALA A 305 1.87 23.11 -6.80
CA ALA A 305 1.37 21.74 -6.89
C ALA A 305 1.30 21.07 -5.51
N TRP A 306 2.31 21.31 -4.67
CA TRP A 306 2.36 20.82 -3.29
C TRP A 306 1.17 21.33 -2.46
N GLU A 307 0.91 22.64 -2.51
CA GLU A 307 -0.22 23.27 -1.79
C GLU A 307 -1.58 22.80 -2.33
N ALA A 308 -1.72 22.69 -3.66
CA ALA A 308 -2.94 22.21 -4.28
C ALA A 308 -3.26 20.76 -3.89
N ALA A 309 -2.23 19.90 -3.83
CA ALA A 309 -2.37 18.54 -3.36
C ALA A 309 -2.77 18.46 -1.89
N GLN A 310 -2.10 19.24 -1.02
CA GLN A 310 -2.45 19.28 0.40
C GLN A 310 -3.93 19.63 0.60
N ALA A 311 -4.42 20.66 -0.09
CA ALA A 311 -5.83 21.05 -0.04
C ALA A 311 -6.77 19.93 -0.55
N PHE A 312 -6.37 19.21 -1.60
CA PHE A 312 -7.12 18.07 -2.11
C PHE A 312 -7.16 16.91 -1.12
N ASP A 313 -6.02 16.56 -0.53
CA ASP A 313 -5.89 15.42 0.38
C ASP A 313 -6.62 15.66 1.70
N ASP A 314 -6.59 16.89 2.22
CA ASP A 314 -7.35 17.31 3.40
C ASP A 314 -8.87 17.20 3.18
N LEU A 315 -9.33 17.39 1.94
CA LEU A 315 -10.74 17.35 1.56
C LEU A 315 -11.25 15.96 1.22
N PHE A 316 -10.41 15.06 0.68
CA PHE A 316 -10.92 13.90 -0.04
C PHE A 316 -10.19 12.57 0.19
N VAL A 317 -8.88 12.57 0.41
CA VAL A 317 -8.11 11.31 0.41
C VAL A 317 -7.73 10.92 1.82
N THR A 318 -6.96 11.76 2.49
CA THR A 318 -6.30 11.37 3.73
C THR A 318 -7.00 11.98 4.92
N GLY A 319 -7.49 13.22 4.79
CA GLY A 319 -8.25 13.90 5.82
C GLY A 319 -9.57 13.18 6.18
N PRO A 320 -10.47 12.90 5.22
CA PRO A 320 -11.74 12.25 5.52
C PRO A 320 -11.60 10.76 5.81
N VAL A 321 -10.72 10.02 5.11
CA VAL A 321 -10.57 8.57 5.33
C VAL A 321 -9.95 8.29 6.71
N ALA A 322 -8.88 9.00 7.07
CA ALA A 322 -8.27 8.88 8.40
C ALA A 322 -9.21 9.27 9.54
N LYS A 323 -10.21 10.12 9.27
CA LYS A 323 -11.26 10.48 10.26
C LYS A 323 -12.40 9.47 10.32
N GLN A 324 -12.57 8.64 9.29
CA GLN A 324 -13.67 7.68 9.19
C GLN A 324 -13.28 6.27 9.62
N ILE A 325 -11.99 5.96 9.68
CA ILE A 325 -11.46 4.66 10.09
C ILE A 325 -10.70 4.79 11.41
N GLN A 326 -10.91 3.84 12.30
CA GLN A 326 -10.32 3.78 13.63
C GLN A 326 -9.82 2.37 13.91
N VAL A 327 -8.83 2.26 14.79
CA VAL A 327 -8.39 0.96 15.31
C VAL A 327 -9.57 0.25 15.98
N GLY A 328 -9.75 -1.02 15.63
CA GLY A 328 -10.87 -1.85 16.06
C GLY A 328 -12.09 -1.82 15.13
N ASP A 329 -12.15 -0.92 14.14
CA ASP A 329 -13.18 -1.01 13.10
C ASP A 329 -13.05 -2.35 12.35
N VAL A 330 -14.18 -2.97 12.01
CA VAL A 330 -14.20 -4.12 11.11
C VAL A 330 -14.51 -3.62 9.70
N VAL A 331 -13.64 -3.97 8.75
CA VAL A 331 -13.69 -3.43 7.39
C VAL A 331 -13.58 -4.52 6.33
N ILE A 332 -14.21 -4.25 5.21
CA ILE A 332 -13.97 -4.91 3.93
C ILE A 332 -13.26 -3.90 3.03
N VAL A 333 -12.03 -4.20 2.65
CA VAL A 333 -11.18 -3.34 1.83
C VAL A 333 -11.04 -3.97 0.46
N HIS A 334 -11.32 -3.22 -0.60
CA HIS A 334 -11.10 -3.61 -1.97
C HIS A 334 -10.05 -2.70 -2.60
N GLY A 335 -9.05 -3.27 -3.25
CA GLY A 335 -7.93 -2.53 -3.82
C GLY A 335 -7.09 -3.37 -4.75
N ARG A 336 -6.13 -2.74 -5.41
CA ARG A 336 -5.20 -3.43 -6.30
C ARG A 336 -4.18 -4.21 -5.46
N TRP A 337 -4.09 -5.52 -5.66
CA TRP A 337 -3.12 -6.34 -4.93
C TRP A 337 -1.76 -6.29 -5.63
N VAL A 338 -0.80 -5.72 -4.93
CA VAL A 338 0.53 -5.42 -5.45
C VAL A 338 1.61 -5.88 -4.51
N TRP A 339 2.80 -6.01 -5.07
CA TRP A 339 4.04 -6.03 -4.31
C TRP A 339 4.69 -4.66 -4.43
N ASP A 340 4.95 -4.03 -3.31
CA ASP A 340 5.51 -2.67 -3.26
C ASP A 340 7.02 -2.67 -2.98
N ALA A 341 7.80 -2.36 -4.02
CA ALA A 341 9.25 -2.19 -3.96
C ALA A 341 9.73 -1.03 -3.09
N GLY A 342 8.92 0.02 -2.91
CA GLY A 342 9.32 1.23 -2.17
C GLY A 342 9.22 1.07 -0.65
N HIS A 343 8.50 0.05 -0.17
CA HIS A 343 8.40 -0.31 1.24
C HIS A 343 9.00 -1.68 1.48
N SER A 344 10.28 -1.79 1.14
CA SER A 344 11.06 -3.02 1.24
C SER A 344 10.64 -4.15 0.32
N GLY A 345 9.43 -4.23 -0.24
CA GLY A 345 9.04 -5.32 -1.15
C GLY A 345 7.96 -6.23 -0.56
N GLN A 346 6.82 -5.68 -0.11
CA GLN A 346 5.78 -6.47 0.56
C GLN A 346 4.47 -6.45 -0.20
N THR A 347 3.61 -7.44 0.07
CA THR A 347 2.27 -7.48 -0.52
C THR A 347 1.33 -6.51 0.19
N GLU A 348 0.59 -5.71 -0.57
CA GLU A 348 -0.35 -4.72 -0.05
C GLU A 348 -1.56 -4.51 -0.99
N LEU A 349 -2.57 -3.79 -0.50
CA LEU A 349 -3.62 -3.23 -1.34
C LEU A 349 -3.29 -1.76 -1.64
N HIS A 350 -2.83 -1.48 -2.85
CA HIS A 350 -2.46 -0.14 -3.31
C HIS A 350 -2.73 0.04 -4.82
N PRO A 351 -3.59 1.00 -5.22
CA PRO A 351 -4.38 1.87 -4.33
C PRO A 351 -5.59 1.12 -3.77
N VAL A 352 -5.98 1.47 -2.55
CA VAL A 352 -7.29 1.11 -2.01
C VAL A 352 -8.38 1.83 -2.80
N LYS A 353 -9.36 1.07 -3.26
CA LYS A 353 -10.47 1.55 -4.10
C LYS A 353 -11.77 1.67 -3.36
N THR A 354 -12.02 0.88 -2.32
CA THR A 354 -13.26 0.94 -1.54
C THR A 354 -13.03 0.36 -0.17
N ILE A 355 -13.66 0.96 0.84
CA ILE A 355 -13.64 0.49 2.21
C ILE A 355 -15.09 0.47 2.69
N LEU A 356 -15.61 -0.71 3.00
CA LEU A 356 -16.92 -0.89 3.59
C LEU A 356 -16.73 -1.20 5.07
N LYS A 357 -17.20 -0.29 5.94
CA LYS A 357 -17.22 -0.54 7.38
C LYS A 357 -18.37 -1.46 7.75
N LEU A 358 -18.14 -2.43 8.61
CA LEU A 358 -19.19 -3.26 9.21
C LEU A 358 -19.61 -2.64 10.55
N GLN A 359 -20.89 -2.71 10.89
CA GLN A 359 -21.39 -2.24 12.18
C GLN A 359 -21.24 -3.37 13.20
N THR A 360 -20.11 -3.38 13.89
CA THR A 360 -19.83 -4.32 14.98
C THR A 360 -19.27 -3.59 16.20
N SER A 361 -19.17 -4.28 17.33
CA SER A 361 -18.38 -3.79 18.45
C SER A 361 -16.91 -3.67 18.04
N SER A 362 -16.20 -2.70 18.60
CA SER A 362 -14.77 -2.50 18.32
C SER A 362 -13.98 -3.79 18.58
N GLY A 363 -13.24 -4.24 17.56
CA GLY A 363 -12.43 -5.46 17.58
C GLY A 363 -13.21 -6.77 17.40
N GLU A 364 -14.54 -6.73 17.36
CA GLU A 364 -15.40 -7.90 17.29
C GLU A 364 -15.79 -8.21 15.84
N LEU A 365 -15.21 -9.28 15.30
CA LEU A 365 -15.60 -9.84 14.01
C LEU A 365 -17.01 -10.47 14.08
N PRO A 366 -17.86 -10.29 13.05
CA PRO A 366 -19.17 -10.92 13.00
C PRO A 366 -19.06 -12.43 12.75
N SER A 367 -20.09 -13.17 13.19
CA SER A 367 -20.12 -14.63 13.15
C SER A 367 -19.89 -15.25 11.77
N GLU A 368 -20.22 -14.52 10.71
CA GLU A 368 -20.11 -14.96 9.32
C GLU A 368 -18.65 -15.10 8.83
N ILE A 369 -17.71 -14.39 9.46
CA ILE A 369 -16.26 -14.46 9.19
C ILE A 369 -15.44 -14.86 10.42
N ARG A 370 -16.11 -15.06 11.56
CA ARG A 370 -15.56 -15.65 12.78
C ARG A 370 -16.63 -16.52 13.45
N PRO A 371 -16.83 -17.76 12.97
CA PRO A 371 -17.72 -18.70 13.63
C PRO A 371 -17.37 -18.90 15.14
N PRO A 372 -18.29 -19.41 15.98
CA PRO A 372 -17.97 -19.61 17.40
C PRO A 372 -16.92 -20.71 17.60
N GLY A 373 -15.72 -20.35 18.05
CA GLY A 373 -14.66 -21.32 18.35
C GLY A 373 -13.44 -20.69 19.04
N PRO A 374 -12.62 -21.48 19.75
CA PRO A 374 -11.33 -21.01 20.23
C PRO A 374 -10.34 -20.92 19.06
N TYR A 375 -10.04 -19.71 18.61
CA TYR A 375 -9.04 -19.47 17.59
C TYR A 375 -7.67 -19.26 18.23
N ASP A 376 -6.91 -20.35 18.39
CA ASP A 376 -5.49 -20.29 18.76
C ASP A 376 -4.66 -20.26 17.46
N PRO A 377 -4.01 -19.14 17.10
CA PRO A 377 -3.23 -19.05 15.88
C PRO A 377 -2.11 -20.11 15.80
N ARG A 378 -1.59 -20.56 16.95
CA ARG A 378 -0.51 -21.55 17.03
C ARG A 378 -0.93 -22.96 16.65
N ASP A 379 -2.23 -23.23 16.69
CA ASP A 379 -2.79 -24.52 16.29
C ASP A 379 -3.41 -24.39 14.90
N GLN A 380 -2.74 -24.95 13.89
CA GLN A 380 -3.24 -25.02 12.51
C GLN A 380 -4.60 -25.74 12.38
N HIS A 381 -5.01 -26.50 13.40
CA HIS A 381 -6.29 -27.19 13.47
C HIS A 381 -7.32 -26.47 14.34
N SER A 382 -7.00 -25.30 14.90
CA SER A 382 -7.94 -24.48 15.68
C SER A 382 -9.15 -24.02 14.87
N ILE A 383 -9.00 -23.92 13.54
CA ILE A 383 -10.07 -23.63 12.59
C ILE A 383 -10.47 -24.94 11.89
N PRO A 384 -11.64 -25.53 12.20
CA PRO A 384 -12.14 -26.69 11.51
C PRO A 384 -12.25 -26.47 9.98
N PRO A 385 -12.02 -27.50 9.15
CA PRO A 385 -12.11 -27.35 7.69
C PRO A 385 -13.45 -26.82 7.18
N ALA A 386 -14.56 -27.15 7.86
CA ALA A 386 -15.88 -26.64 7.51
C ALA A 386 -16.01 -25.13 7.76
N GLU A 387 -15.51 -24.65 8.92
CA GLU A 387 -15.50 -23.21 9.24
C GLU A 387 -14.56 -22.45 8.31
N ARG A 388 -13.40 -23.02 7.97
CA ARG A 388 -12.49 -22.45 6.97
C ARG A 388 -13.20 -22.21 5.64
N ALA A 389 -13.90 -23.21 5.13
CA ALA A 389 -14.65 -23.11 3.88
C ALA A 389 -15.80 -22.08 3.98
N GLU A 390 -16.45 -21.95 5.13
CA GLU A 390 -17.48 -20.94 5.36
C GLU A 390 -16.90 -19.52 5.38
N ILE A 391 -15.76 -19.30 6.04
CA ILE A 391 -15.03 -18.03 6.06
C ILE A 391 -14.62 -17.63 4.64
N GLU A 392 -14.04 -18.56 3.87
CA GLU A 392 -13.63 -18.35 2.48
C GLU A 392 -14.84 -18.03 1.59
N ALA A 393 -15.95 -18.78 1.71
CA ALA A 393 -17.17 -18.52 0.94
C ALA A 393 -17.82 -17.17 1.30
N THR A 394 -17.81 -16.79 2.58
CA THR A 394 -18.27 -15.46 3.01
C THR A 394 -17.36 -14.36 2.46
N HIS A 395 -16.04 -14.56 2.50
CA HIS A 395 -15.07 -13.65 1.91
C HIS A 395 -15.33 -13.44 0.42
N GLU A 396 -15.44 -14.51 -0.37
CA GLU A 396 -15.74 -14.43 -1.80
C GLU A 396 -17.06 -13.69 -2.07
N ARG A 397 -18.11 -14.02 -1.30
CA ARG A 397 -19.42 -13.40 -1.44
C ARG A 397 -19.37 -11.90 -1.17
N TRP A 398 -18.77 -11.48 -0.06
CA TRP A 398 -18.71 -10.07 0.31
C TRP A 398 -17.75 -9.28 -0.58
N CYS A 399 -16.60 -9.85 -0.95
CA CYS A 399 -15.67 -9.23 -1.87
C CYS A 399 -16.30 -9.00 -3.25
N ARG A 400 -17.12 -9.93 -3.75
CA ARG A 400 -17.91 -9.73 -4.96
C ARG A 400 -18.89 -8.56 -4.83
N LEU A 401 -19.56 -8.42 -3.68
CA LEU A 401 -20.52 -7.33 -3.47
C LEU A 401 -19.82 -5.96 -3.41
N VAL A 402 -18.66 -5.87 -2.76
CA VAL A 402 -17.89 -4.62 -2.70
C VAL A 402 -17.32 -4.24 -4.06
N SER A 403 -16.88 -5.20 -4.88
CA SER A 403 -16.35 -4.91 -6.22
C SER A 403 -17.42 -4.47 -7.23
N GLN A 404 -18.70 -4.72 -6.94
CA GLN A 404 -19.83 -4.23 -7.73
C GLN A 404 -20.15 -2.75 -7.48
N ALA A 405 -19.66 -2.17 -6.39
CA ALA A 405 -19.85 -0.75 -6.11
C ALA A 405 -19.09 0.07 -7.16
N PRO A 406 -19.76 1.00 -7.87
CA PRO A 406 -19.06 1.84 -8.83
C PRO A 406 -18.07 2.76 -8.11
N PRO A 407 -16.93 3.08 -8.73
CA PRO A 407 -16.01 4.06 -8.17
C PRO A 407 -16.70 5.44 -8.11
N PRO A 408 -16.19 6.38 -7.30
CA PRO A 408 -16.66 7.75 -7.33
C PRO A 408 -16.25 8.39 -8.67
N PRO A 409 -16.98 9.44 -9.10
CA PRO A 409 -16.55 10.30 -10.19
C PRO A 409 -15.10 10.74 -10.01
N ASP A 410 -14.34 10.72 -11.10
CA ASP A 410 -13.03 11.36 -11.14
C ASP A 410 -13.22 12.83 -10.74
N PRO A 411 -12.47 13.35 -9.75
CA PRO A 411 -12.56 14.76 -9.34
C PRO A 411 -12.32 15.74 -10.48
N ARG A 412 -11.59 15.33 -11.53
CA ARG A 412 -11.35 16.08 -12.77
C ARG A 412 -12.58 16.14 -13.69
N HIS A 413 -13.55 15.26 -13.45
CA HIS A 413 -14.79 15.10 -14.21
C HIS A 413 -16.01 15.11 -13.27
N PRO A 414 -16.43 16.29 -12.76
CA PRO A 414 -17.54 16.39 -11.79
C PRO A 414 -18.91 15.98 -12.34
N GLN A 415 -19.00 15.60 -13.62
CA GLN A 415 -20.24 15.16 -14.28
C GLN A 415 -20.44 13.63 -14.26
N GLY A 416 -19.64 12.88 -13.51
CA GLY A 416 -19.79 11.44 -13.35
C GLY A 416 -18.50 10.67 -13.67
N LEU A 417 -18.63 9.37 -13.94
CA LEU A 417 -17.48 8.54 -14.29
C LEU A 417 -16.87 8.93 -15.64
N SER A 418 -15.56 9.06 -15.66
CA SER A 418 -14.78 9.28 -16.88
C SER A 418 -14.79 8.04 -17.78
N ALA A 419 -14.52 8.20 -19.08
CA ALA A 419 -14.44 7.07 -20.02
C ALA A 419 -13.41 5.99 -19.59
N PRO A 420 -12.23 6.33 -19.07
CA PRO A 420 -11.31 5.34 -18.51
C PRO A 420 -11.87 4.59 -17.29
N GLN A 421 -12.59 5.28 -16.40
CA GLN A 421 -13.24 4.63 -15.26
C GLN A 421 -14.30 3.62 -15.71
N LEU A 422 -15.15 4.01 -16.68
CA LEU A 422 -16.14 3.10 -17.26
C LEU A 422 -15.49 1.90 -17.95
N ALA A 423 -14.36 2.11 -18.66
CA ALA A 423 -13.64 1.05 -19.34
C ALA A 423 -12.95 0.06 -18.38
N ALA A 424 -12.59 0.50 -17.17
CA ALA A 424 -11.96 -0.32 -16.15
C ALA A 424 -12.96 -1.17 -15.34
N MET A 425 -14.27 -0.91 -15.47
CA MET A 425 -15.31 -1.63 -14.73
C MET A 425 -15.62 -2.99 -15.35
N GLY A 426 -15.84 -3.97 -14.48
CA GLY A 426 -16.37 -5.27 -14.89
C GLY A 426 -17.85 -5.19 -15.31
N PRO A 427 -18.37 -6.21 -16.03
CA PRO A 427 -19.76 -6.24 -16.49
C PRO A 427 -20.80 -6.08 -15.37
N GLU A 428 -20.54 -6.64 -14.19
CA GLU A 428 -21.43 -6.54 -13.04
C GLU A 428 -21.46 -5.12 -12.48
N ALA A 429 -20.30 -4.49 -12.30
CA ALA A 429 -20.20 -3.10 -11.85
C ALA A 429 -20.85 -2.12 -12.85
N LEU A 430 -20.71 -2.35 -14.16
CA LEU A 430 -21.40 -1.57 -15.19
C LEU A 430 -22.92 -1.72 -15.11
N THR A 431 -23.40 -2.92 -14.77
CA THR A 431 -24.83 -3.18 -14.55
C THR A 431 -25.35 -2.41 -13.34
N VAL A 432 -24.63 -2.44 -12.22
CA VAL A 432 -24.98 -1.67 -11.01
C VAL A 432 -24.95 -0.17 -11.28
N TRP A 433 -23.92 0.34 -11.96
CA TRP A 433 -23.82 1.75 -12.33
C TRP A 433 -24.96 2.19 -13.25
N GLY A 434 -25.28 1.39 -14.27
CA GLY A 434 -26.42 1.65 -15.15
C GLY A 434 -27.75 1.62 -14.41
N ALA A 435 -27.89 0.72 -13.42
CA ALA A 435 -29.05 0.68 -12.55
C ALA A 435 -29.14 1.94 -11.69
N GLN A 436 -28.06 2.40 -11.06
CA GLN A 436 -28.03 3.62 -10.23
C GLN A 436 -28.33 4.92 -10.99
N HIS A 437 -28.21 4.93 -12.32
CA HIS A 437 -28.62 6.07 -13.15
C HIS A 437 -30.14 6.10 -13.44
N GLN A 438 -30.89 5.09 -12.97
CA GLN A 438 -32.34 5.10 -13.02
C GLN A 438 -32.89 5.87 -11.81
N PRO A 439 -33.87 6.78 -12.00
CA PRO A 439 -34.47 7.56 -10.91
C PRO A 439 -34.97 6.72 -9.73
N GLU A 440 -35.38 5.48 -9.98
CA GLU A 440 -35.88 4.52 -9.01
C GLU A 440 -34.81 3.82 -8.16
N HIS A 441 -33.51 3.98 -8.47
CA HIS A 441 -32.41 3.17 -7.91
C HIS A 441 -31.31 4.00 -7.22
N SER A 442 -31.63 5.17 -6.69
CA SER A 442 -30.68 6.00 -5.95
C SER A 442 -30.41 5.43 -4.54
N TRP A 443 -29.52 4.44 -4.43
CA TRP A 443 -29.10 3.88 -3.14
C TRP A 443 -27.66 4.27 -2.81
N THR A 444 -27.41 4.65 -1.56
CA THR A 444 -26.07 5.02 -1.05
C THR A 444 -25.24 3.77 -0.68
N ILE A 445 -25.88 2.61 -0.52
CA ILE A 445 -25.29 1.30 -0.18
C ILE A 445 -26.03 0.23 -1.02
N HIS A 446 -25.33 -0.82 -1.47
CA HIS A 446 -25.91 -1.85 -2.35
C HIS A 446 -27.05 -2.64 -1.64
N PRO A 447 -28.24 -2.82 -2.24
CA PRO A 447 -29.39 -3.46 -1.58
C PRO A 447 -29.18 -4.91 -1.10
N LEU A 448 -28.29 -5.66 -1.76
CA LEU A 448 -27.88 -7.01 -1.31
C LEU A 448 -26.95 -6.99 -0.08
N ILE A 449 -26.47 -5.83 0.33
CA ILE A 449 -25.60 -5.65 1.49
C ILE A 449 -26.42 -5.19 2.72
N ASP A 450 -27.38 -4.28 2.55
CA ASP A 450 -28.22 -3.73 3.64
C ASP A 450 -29.55 -4.51 3.83
N GLY A 451 -29.86 -5.43 2.91
CA GLY A 451 -31.21 -5.99 2.80
C GLY A 451 -32.16 -4.94 2.24
N CYS A 452 -32.99 -5.31 1.27
CA CYS A 452 -34.00 -4.40 0.74
C CYS A 452 -34.96 -4.00 1.86
N HIS A 453 -34.75 -2.84 2.47
CA HIS A 453 -35.80 -2.18 3.21
C HIS A 453 -36.73 -1.57 2.17
N ASP A 454 -37.86 -2.23 1.94
CA ASP A 454 -39.02 -1.59 1.33
C ASP A 454 -39.28 -0.31 2.16
N GLU A 455 -39.06 0.86 1.57
CA GLU A 455 -39.52 2.11 2.20
C GLU A 455 -41.04 2.03 2.40
N PRO A 456 -41.59 2.58 3.51
CA PRO A 456 -43.04 2.59 3.75
C PRO A 456 -43.83 3.44 2.75
#